data_AF-A0A7S3ZHB9-F1
#
_entry.id   AF-A0A7S3ZHB9-F1
#
_cell.length_a   1.000
_cell.length_b   1.000
_cell.length_c   1.000
_cell.angle_alpha   90.00
_cell.angle_beta   90.00
_cell.angle_gamma   90.00
#
_symmetry.space_group_name_H-M   'P 1'
#
loop_
_entity.id
_entity.type
_entity.pdbx_description
1 polymer ?
#
loop_
_entity_poly.entity_id
_entity_poly.type
_entity_poly.pdbx_seq_one_letter_code
_entity_poly.pdbx_strand_id
1 'polypeptide(L)'
;SNYIVNASGVLSLNNETAFYNGLDAYLQSNGTRYSGDIQWVDANDATQGVKAARASAQITVNEYTNTGKEKYEALEGVRSDLRGAMDYDDARAFSQSFLYWEEYAIIRQELVQNILIAVAVMLLIVFLMVIQWQVVLAVSTAIVATIINTLGMSYYWGVQLNSVVTIFVLISIGLSVDYSAHIGHSFREAPGTAVDRMTKAMTETGPPVF
;
A
#
# COMPACT_ATOMS: atom_id res chain seq x y z
N SER A 1 49.03 8.84 -6.74
CA SER A 1 49.20 7.49 -7.30
C SER A 1 48.10 6.64 -6.69
N ASN A 2 46.93 6.58 -7.35
CA ASN A 2 45.72 6.01 -6.79
C ASN A 2 45.63 4.53 -7.17
N TYR A 3 46.40 3.69 -6.48
CA TYR A 3 46.36 2.25 -6.63
C TYR A 3 46.05 1.63 -5.27
N ILE A 4 44.91 0.95 -5.15
CA ILE A 4 44.64 0.08 -4.00
C ILE A 4 45.20 -1.29 -4.39
N VAL A 5 46.35 -1.64 -3.83
CA VAL A 5 47.01 -2.92 -4.08
C VAL A 5 46.41 -3.96 -3.15
N ASN A 6 45.68 -4.93 -3.69
CA ASN A 6 45.40 -6.20 -3.02
C ASN A 6 46.20 -7.31 -3.72
N ALA A 7 46.57 -8.35 -2.97
CA ALA A 7 47.58 -9.38 -3.22
C ALA A 7 47.36 -10.28 -4.47
N SER A 8 46.58 -9.86 -5.47
CA SER A 8 46.38 -10.63 -6.71
C SER A 8 46.21 -9.79 -7.99
N GLY A 9 46.25 -8.44 -7.93
CA GLY A 9 46.16 -7.61 -9.13
C GLY A 9 45.91 -6.14 -8.82
N VAL A 10 46.55 -5.26 -9.60
CA VAL A 10 46.43 -3.80 -9.43
C VAL A 10 45.08 -3.34 -9.93
N LEU A 11 44.21 -2.83 -9.05
CA LEU A 11 43.04 -2.06 -9.44
C LEU A 11 43.53 -0.70 -9.97
N SER A 12 43.65 -0.59 -11.30
CA SER A 12 44.02 0.67 -11.96
C SER A 12 42.76 1.49 -12.19
N LEU A 13 42.57 2.55 -11.42
CA LEU A 13 41.45 3.50 -11.57
C LEU A 13 41.53 4.37 -12.85
N ASN A 14 42.63 4.26 -13.59
CA ASN A 14 42.91 5.08 -14.77
C ASN A 14 42.62 4.36 -16.10
N ASN A 15 42.28 3.06 -16.06
CA ASN A 15 41.99 2.27 -17.25
C ASN A 15 40.79 1.36 -16.96
N GLU A 16 39.69 1.60 -17.67
CA GLU A 16 38.40 0.95 -17.47
C GLU A 16 38.47 -0.58 -17.65
N THR A 17 39.16 -1.06 -18.68
CA THR A 17 39.35 -2.51 -18.92
C THR A 17 40.17 -3.16 -17.81
N ALA A 18 41.22 -2.47 -17.32
CA ALA A 18 42.05 -2.96 -16.24
C ALA A 18 41.30 -2.95 -14.89
N PHE A 19 40.40 -1.99 -14.70
CA PHE A 19 39.53 -1.91 -13.54
C PHE A 19 38.54 -3.08 -13.50
N TYR A 20 37.82 -3.34 -14.60
CA TYR A 20 36.84 -4.44 -14.64
C TYR A 20 37.50 -5.82 -14.49
N ASN A 21 38.64 -6.06 -15.14
CA ASN A 21 39.38 -7.32 -14.98
C ASN A 21 39.92 -7.49 -13.55
N GLY A 22 40.40 -6.41 -12.92
CA GLY A 22 40.82 -6.43 -11.53
C GLY A 22 39.66 -6.64 -10.55
N LEU A 23 38.49 -6.08 -10.86
CA LEU A 23 37.26 -6.25 -10.09
C LEU A 23 36.74 -7.69 -10.18
N ASP A 24 36.70 -8.29 -11.37
CA ASP A 24 36.30 -9.70 -11.56
C ASP A 24 37.23 -10.65 -10.80
N ALA A 25 38.55 -10.47 -10.91
CA ALA A 25 39.53 -11.25 -10.15
C ALA A 25 39.38 -11.08 -8.62
N TYR A 26 39.01 -9.88 -8.15
CA TYR A 26 38.74 -9.63 -6.74
C TYR A 26 37.44 -10.32 -6.28
N LEU A 27 36.37 -10.26 -7.07
CA LEU A 27 35.09 -10.91 -6.76
C LEU A 27 35.20 -12.44 -6.73
N GLN A 28 36.13 -13.02 -7.47
CA GLN A 28 36.39 -14.47 -7.44
C GLN A 28 37.32 -14.91 -6.30
N SER A 29 37.98 -13.97 -5.61
CA SER A 29 38.93 -14.26 -4.53
C SER A 29 38.45 -13.71 -3.18
N ASN A 30 39.07 -12.61 -2.72
CA ASN A 30 38.81 -12.00 -1.41
C ASN A 30 37.45 -11.30 -1.33
N GLY A 31 36.86 -10.97 -2.48
CA GLY A 31 35.61 -10.25 -2.64
C GLY A 31 34.38 -11.12 -2.88
N THR A 32 34.49 -12.45 -2.77
CA THR A 32 33.39 -13.41 -3.06
C THR A 32 32.08 -13.09 -2.34
N ARG A 33 32.12 -12.53 -1.13
CA ARG A 33 30.93 -12.05 -0.40
C ARG A 33 30.13 -10.94 -1.11
N TYR A 34 30.77 -10.17 -1.98
CA TYR A 34 30.16 -9.08 -2.75
C TYR A 34 29.78 -9.49 -4.18
N SER A 35 30.05 -10.75 -4.57
CA SER A 35 29.70 -11.25 -5.91
C SER A 35 28.21 -11.12 -6.21
N GLY A 36 27.34 -11.23 -5.19
CA GLY A 36 25.89 -11.05 -5.34
C GLY A 36 25.44 -9.58 -5.38
N ASP A 37 26.32 -8.63 -5.08
CA ASP A 37 26.02 -7.20 -5.09
C ASP A 37 26.35 -6.54 -6.43
N ILE A 38 27.04 -7.24 -7.35
CA ILE A 38 27.46 -6.72 -8.66
C ILE A 38 26.90 -7.61 -9.76
N GLN A 39 26.19 -7.01 -10.71
CA GLN A 39 25.69 -7.67 -11.90
C GLN A 39 26.44 -7.14 -13.12
N TRP A 40 27.15 -8.03 -13.82
CA TRP A 40 27.83 -7.73 -15.07
C TRP A 40 26.85 -7.61 -16.24
N VAL A 41 27.23 -6.85 -17.28
CA VAL A 41 26.47 -6.79 -18.54
C VAL A 41 26.52 -8.14 -19.27
N ASP A 42 27.71 -8.74 -19.33
CA ASP A 42 27.93 -10.12 -19.77
C ASP A 42 28.66 -10.88 -18.66
N ALA A 43 28.15 -12.06 -18.30
CA ALA A 43 28.74 -12.90 -17.25
C ALA A 43 30.08 -13.51 -17.66
N ASN A 44 30.37 -13.58 -18.97
CA ASN A 44 31.60 -14.17 -19.50
C ASN A 44 32.65 -13.12 -19.89
N ASP A 45 32.29 -11.84 -19.91
CA ASP A 45 33.16 -10.74 -20.29
C ASP A 45 32.95 -9.52 -19.38
N ALA A 46 33.80 -9.43 -18.34
CA ALA A 46 33.81 -8.30 -17.40
C ALA A 46 34.11 -6.95 -18.09
N THR A 47 34.75 -6.95 -19.27
CA THR A 47 35.13 -5.71 -19.96
C THR A 47 33.95 -4.96 -20.57
N GLN A 48 32.80 -5.62 -20.72
CA GLN A 48 31.53 -4.99 -21.10
C GLN A 48 30.92 -4.11 -19.99
N GLY A 49 31.50 -4.15 -18.79
CA GLY A 49 31.14 -3.29 -17.67
C GLY A 49 30.05 -3.84 -16.76
N VAL A 50 29.71 -3.04 -15.75
CA VAL A 50 28.75 -3.38 -14.69
C VAL A 50 27.37 -2.86 -15.05
N LYS A 51 26.37 -3.74 -15.06
CA LYS A 51 24.97 -3.42 -15.31
C LYS A 51 24.29 -2.83 -14.07
N ALA A 52 24.57 -3.40 -12.90
CA ALA A 52 24.01 -2.92 -11.64
C ALA A 52 24.97 -3.22 -10.48
N ALA A 53 24.98 -2.33 -9.49
CA ALA A 53 25.71 -2.51 -8.26
C ALA A 53 24.81 -2.17 -7.07
N ARG A 54 24.95 -2.93 -5.98
CA ARG A 54 24.25 -2.71 -4.73
C ARG A 54 25.24 -2.30 -3.66
N ALA A 55 24.90 -1.24 -2.93
CA ALA A 55 25.51 -0.93 -1.65
C ALA A 55 24.49 -1.20 -0.54
N SER A 56 24.92 -1.83 0.55
CA SER A 56 24.07 -2.03 1.72
C SER A 56 24.45 -1.02 2.81
N ALA A 57 23.44 -0.39 3.39
CA ALA A 57 23.57 0.47 4.55
C ALA A 57 22.49 0.08 5.57
N GLN A 58 22.83 0.14 6.85
CA GLN A 58 21.88 -0.11 7.93
C GLN A 58 21.37 1.22 8.45
N ILE A 59 20.05 1.41 8.38
CA ILE A 59 19.38 2.58 8.96
C ILE A 59 18.84 2.16 10.31
N THR A 60 19.39 2.73 11.38
CA THR A 60 18.84 2.58 12.72
C THR A 60 17.81 3.67 12.94
N VAL A 61 16.54 3.33 12.76
CA VAL A 61 15.44 4.22 13.17
C VAL A 61 15.21 4.01 14.66
N ASN A 62 15.24 5.09 15.43
CA ASN A 62 15.00 5.01 16.86
C ASN A 62 13.55 4.56 17.11
N GLU A 63 13.34 3.66 18.05
CA GLU A 63 12.05 2.99 18.32
C GLU A 63 10.91 3.97 18.75
N TYR A 64 11.26 5.21 19.06
CA TYR A 64 10.35 6.29 19.42
C TYR A 64 9.67 6.98 18.22
N THR A 65 10.09 6.66 16.99
CA THR A 65 9.53 7.20 15.75
C THR A 65 8.30 6.38 15.31
N ASN A 66 7.26 6.37 16.15
CA ASN A 66 6.10 5.49 15.99
C ASN A 66 5.04 6.04 15.01
N THR A 67 5.21 7.25 14.49
CA THR A 67 4.22 7.85 13.60
C THR A 67 4.55 7.54 12.14
N GLY A 68 3.57 7.06 11.36
CA GLY A 68 3.75 6.77 9.93
C GLY A 68 4.27 7.96 9.10
N LYS A 69 4.11 9.20 9.60
CA LYS A 69 4.65 10.42 8.99
C LYS A 69 6.17 10.48 9.05
N GLU A 70 6.75 10.19 10.21
CA GLU A 70 8.20 10.28 10.42
C GLU A 70 8.94 9.17 9.66
N LYS A 71 8.31 7.98 9.54
CA LYS A 71 8.81 6.87 8.70
C LYS A 71 8.88 7.28 7.23
N TYR A 72 7.88 8.00 6.73
CA TYR A 72 7.88 8.54 5.39
C TYR A 72 8.95 9.63 5.21
N GLU A 73 9.08 10.55 6.16
CA GLU A 73 10.11 11.60 6.12
C GLU A 73 11.53 11.03 6.12
N ALA A 74 11.78 9.96 6.89
CA ALA A 74 13.06 9.26 6.87
C ALA A 74 13.35 8.61 5.50
N LEU A 75 12.34 8.00 4.88
CA LEU A 75 12.45 7.41 3.55
C LEU A 75 12.70 8.47 2.47
N GLU A 76 11.98 9.58 2.52
CA GLU A 76 12.16 10.69 1.58
C GLU A 76 13.52 11.37 1.76
N GLY A 77 13.99 11.52 3.01
CA GLY A 77 15.33 12.02 3.31
C GLY A 77 16.42 11.18 2.67
N VAL A 78 16.36 9.85 2.83
CA VAL A 78 17.32 8.93 2.19
C VAL A 78 17.29 9.03 0.67
N ARG A 79 16.10 9.16 0.07
CA ARG A 79 15.96 9.34 -1.38
C ARG A 79 16.51 10.67 -1.85
N SER A 80 16.26 11.74 -1.11
CA SER A 80 16.78 13.07 -1.41
C SER A 80 18.29 13.13 -1.30
N ASP A 81 18.88 12.52 -0.27
CA ASP A 81 20.32 12.44 -0.08
C ASP A 81 20.97 11.63 -1.20
N LEU A 82 20.36 10.53 -1.62
CA LEU A 82 20.83 9.73 -2.76
C LEU A 82 20.78 10.50 -4.07
N ARG A 83 19.71 11.25 -4.33
CA ARG A 83 19.60 12.13 -5.52
C ARG A 83 20.61 13.27 -5.49
N GLY A 84 20.94 13.78 -4.30
CA GLY A 84 21.94 14.84 -4.13
C GLY A 84 23.38 14.35 -4.23
N ALA A 85 23.67 13.13 -3.78
CA ALA A 85 25.01 12.54 -3.79
C ALA A 85 25.35 11.83 -5.10
N MET A 86 24.37 11.26 -5.78
CA MET A 86 24.55 10.57 -7.06
C MET A 86 23.73 11.28 -8.15
N ASP A 87 24.43 11.97 -9.06
CA ASP A 87 23.86 12.57 -10.28
C ASP A 87 23.52 11.48 -11.33
N TYR A 88 22.88 10.41 -10.86
CA TYR A 88 22.53 9.23 -11.64
C TYR A 88 21.06 8.92 -11.38
N ASP A 89 20.23 9.08 -12.41
CA ASP A 89 18.77 8.94 -12.33
C ASP A 89 18.32 7.51 -11.92
N ASP A 90 19.22 6.53 -12.10
CA ASP A 90 18.98 5.12 -11.79
C ASP A 90 19.34 4.70 -10.35
N ALA A 91 19.92 5.59 -9.53
CA ALA A 91 20.24 5.26 -8.15
C ALA A 91 18.97 5.23 -7.28
N ARG A 92 18.64 4.05 -6.72
CA ARG A 92 17.42 3.85 -5.91
C ARG A 92 17.71 3.23 -4.56
N ALA A 93 17.15 3.84 -3.51
CA ALA A 93 17.09 3.25 -2.18
C ALA A 93 16.01 2.18 -2.13
N PHE A 94 16.38 0.95 -1.74
CA PHE A 94 15.43 -0.15 -1.60
C PHE A 94 15.61 -0.87 -0.25
N SER A 95 14.50 -1.11 0.42
CA SER A 95 14.41 -1.95 1.62
C SER A 95 13.01 -2.55 1.72
N GLN A 96 12.88 -3.76 2.25
CA GLN A 96 11.57 -4.37 2.48
C GLN A 96 10.68 -3.51 3.39
N SER A 97 11.29 -2.82 4.36
CA SER A 97 10.59 -1.91 5.27
C SER A 97 10.06 -0.66 4.58
N PHE A 98 10.71 -0.22 3.51
CA PHE A 98 10.32 0.97 2.76
C PHE A 98 8.97 0.79 2.07
N LEU A 99 8.67 -0.42 1.58
CA LEU A 99 7.38 -0.74 0.99
C LEU A 99 6.23 -0.47 1.97
N TYR A 100 6.37 -0.89 3.23
CA TYR A 100 5.37 -0.62 4.26
C TYR A 100 5.29 0.87 4.62
N TRP A 101 6.42 1.58 4.63
CA TRP A 101 6.45 3.02 4.97
C TRP A 101 5.81 3.89 3.88
N GLU A 102 6.01 3.53 2.61
CA GLU A 102 5.33 4.17 1.47
C GLU A 102 3.82 3.94 1.53
N GLU A 103 3.39 2.74 1.91
CA GLU A 103 1.98 2.40 2.10
C GLU A 103 1.33 3.38 3.11
N TYR A 104 1.95 3.63 4.26
CA TYR A 104 1.42 4.57 5.27
C TYR A 104 1.30 6.01 4.77
N ALA A 105 2.17 6.44 3.85
CA ALA A 105 2.16 7.79 3.30
C ALA A 105 1.02 7.98 2.29
N ILE A 106 0.84 7.00 1.42
CA ILE A 106 -0.17 7.01 0.36
C ILE A 106 -1.57 6.80 0.96
N ILE A 107 -1.69 5.92 1.96
CA ILE A 107 -2.97 5.58 2.58
C ILE A 107 -3.70 6.81 3.10
N ARG A 108 -3.06 7.81 3.75
CA ARG A 108 -3.86 8.87 4.42
C ARG A 108 -4.73 9.68 3.47
N GLN A 109 -4.19 10.07 2.31
CA GLN A 109 -4.92 10.91 1.38
C GLN A 109 -5.81 10.07 0.45
N GLU A 110 -5.29 8.95 -0.05
CA GLU A 110 -6.06 8.07 -0.94
C GLU A 110 -7.19 7.36 -0.21
N LEU A 111 -7.02 6.96 1.04
CA LEU A 111 -8.08 6.31 1.83
C LEU A 111 -9.26 7.24 2.04
N VAL A 112 -9.01 8.50 2.41
CA VAL A 112 -10.08 9.48 2.60
C VAL A 112 -10.79 9.75 1.27
N GLN A 113 -10.05 9.95 0.19
CA GLN A 113 -10.64 10.16 -1.14
C GLN A 113 -11.43 8.93 -1.61
N ASN A 114 -10.89 7.73 -1.47
CA ASN A 114 -11.54 6.49 -1.87
C ASN A 114 -12.80 6.23 -1.05
N ILE A 115 -12.77 6.46 0.27
CA ILE A 115 -13.96 6.35 1.12
C ILE A 115 -15.02 7.37 0.67
N LEU A 116 -14.64 8.63 0.43
CA LEU A 116 -15.56 9.67 0.00
C LEU A 116 -16.19 9.35 -1.36
N ILE A 117 -15.38 8.91 -2.34
CA ILE A 117 -15.85 8.53 -3.67
C ILE A 117 -16.77 7.32 -3.56
N ALA A 118 -16.40 6.29 -2.79
CA ALA A 118 -17.22 5.10 -2.61
C ALA A 118 -18.57 5.44 -1.96
N VAL A 119 -18.57 6.29 -0.92
CA VAL A 119 -19.80 6.79 -0.29
C VAL A 119 -20.65 7.59 -1.27
N ALA A 120 -20.04 8.46 -2.09
CA ALA A 120 -20.75 9.24 -3.09
C ALA A 120 -21.39 8.36 -4.16
N VAL A 121 -20.67 7.35 -4.66
CA VAL A 121 -21.18 6.38 -5.63
C VAL A 121 -22.31 5.54 -5.02
N MET A 122 -22.16 5.07 -3.78
CA MET A 122 -23.21 4.35 -3.06
C MET A 122 -24.48 5.19 -2.91
N LEU A 123 -24.36 6.45 -2.48
CA LEU A 123 -25.49 7.38 -2.39
C LEU A 123 -26.15 7.61 -3.75
N LEU A 124 -25.36 7.74 -4.82
CA LEU A 124 -25.86 7.92 -6.17
C LEU A 124 -26.65 6.69 -6.65
N ILE A 125 -26.13 5.49 -6.43
CA ILE A 125 -26.81 4.23 -6.80
C ILE A 125 -28.13 4.10 -6.03
N VAL A 126 -28.13 4.36 -4.72
CA VAL A 126 -29.34 4.31 -3.89
C VAL A 126 -30.36 5.34 -4.36
N PHE A 127 -29.93 6.57 -4.68
CA PHE A 127 -30.80 7.62 -5.19
C PHE A 127 -31.40 7.25 -6.55
N LEU A 128 -30.63 6.61 -7.43
CA LEU A 128 -31.07 6.20 -8.76
C LEU A 128 -32.00 4.97 -8.69
N MET A 129 -31.74 4.05 -7.77
CA MET A 129 -32.52 2.83 -7.60
C MET A 129 -33.82 3.05 -6.82
N VAL A 130 -33.88 4.04 -5.91
CA VAL A 130 -35.02 4.26 -5.03
C VAL A 130 -35.65 5.65 -5.24
N ILE A 131 -36.76 5.70 -5.98
CA ILE A 131 -37.55 6.92 -6.28
C ILE A 131 -38.31 7.47 -5.04
N GLN A 132 -37.97 7.04 -3.81
CA GLN A 132 -38.70 7.43 -2.59
C GLN A 132 -37.82 7.96 -1.46
N TRP A 133 -38.10 9.18 -1.03
CA TRP A 133 -37.34 9.95 -0.04
C TRP A 133 -37.18 9.30 1.35
N GLN A 134 -38.13 8.46 1.78
CA GLN A 134 -38.10 7.81 3.10
C GLN A 134 -37.03 6.73 3.19
N VAL A 135 -36.87 5.93 2.13
CA VAL A 135 -35.82 4.90 2.06
C VAL A 135 -34.45 5.56 1.87
N VAL A 136 -34.38 6.64 1.09
CA VAL A 136 -33.16 7.44 0.95
C VAL A 136 -32.69 7.99 2.31
N LEU A 137 -33.59 8.48 3.15
CA LEU A 137 -33.24 8.93 4.52
C LEU A 137 -32.73 7.79 5.38
N ALA A 138 -33.41 6.63 5.38
CA ALA A 138 -32.98 5.46 6.14
C ALA A 138 -31.58 4.97 5.72
N VAL A 139 -31.33 4.89 4.41
CA VAL A 139 -30.03 4.46 3.86
C VAL A 139 -28.94 5.51 4.10
N SER A 140 -29.24 6.80 3.98
CA SER A 140 -28.27 7.86 4.29
C SER A 140 -27.84 7.82 5.76
N THR A 141 -28.78 7.56 6.67
CA THR A 141 -28.50 7.43 8.10
C THR A 141 -27.66 6.18 8.37
N ALA A 142 -27.94 5.07 7.68
CA ALA A 142 -27.13 3.86 7.76
C ALA A 142 -25.69 4.12 7.32
N ILE A 143 -25.47 4.80 6.18
CA ILE A 143 -24.14 5.15 5.68
C ILE A 143 -23.37 6.02 6.67
N VAL A 144 -24.00 7.07 7.22
CA VAL A 144 -23.38 7.92 8.24
C VAL A 144 -23.03 7.12 9.49
N ALA A 145 -23.93 6.25 9.96
CA ALA A 145 -23.68 5.37 11.08
C ALA A 145 -22.51 4.41 10.81
N THR A 146 -22.36 3.89 9.59
CA THR A 146 -21.24 3.01 9.24
C THR A 146 -19.91 3.75 9.15
N ILE A 147 -19.89 5.00 8.67
CA ILE A 147 -18.68 5.84 8.68
C ILE A 147 -18.24 6.08 10.13
N ILE A 148 -19.17 6.50 10.99
CA ILE A 148 -18.90 6.73 12.42
C ILE A 148 -18.43 5.43 13.09
N ASN A 149 -19.08 4.30 12.80
CA ASN A 149 -18.71 3.01 13.36
C ASN A 149 -17.31 2.57 12.91
N THR A 150 -16.96 2.77 11.64
CA THR A 150 -15.66 2.40 11.08
C THR A 150 -14.54 3.26 11.66
N LEU A 151 -14.73 4.59 11.66
CA LEU A 151 -13.75 5.53 12.22
C LEU A 151 -13.68 5.42 13.76
N GLY A 152 -14.80 5.13 14.41
CA GLY A 152 -14.89 4.93 15.84
C GLY A 152 -14.22 3.64 16.29
N MET A 153 -14.42 2.54 15.56
CA MET A 153 -13.73 1.26 15.82
C MET A 153 -12.23 1.35 15.58
N SER A 154 -11.80 2.02 14.50
CA SER A 154 -10.37 2.20 14.23
C SER A 154 -9.69 3.03 15.32
N TYR A 155 -10.38 4.06 15.83
CA TYR A 155 -9.90 4.86 16.96
C TYR A 155 -9.89 4.06 18.27
N TYR A 156 -10.99 3.35 18.59
CA TYR A 156 -11.13 2.61 19.86
C TYR A 156 -10.14 1.45 19.98
N TRP A 157 -9.90 0.73 18.87
CA TRP A 157 -9.02 -0.43 18.87
C TRP A 157 -7.55 -0.08 18.61
N GLY A 158 -7.24 1.18 18.30
CA GLY A 158 -5.89 1.62 17.95
C GLY A 158 -5.33 0.94 16.69
N VAL A 159 -6.20 0.38 15.85
CA VAL A 159 -5.81 -0.35 14.63
C VAL A 159 -5.44 0.67 13.56
N GLN A 160 -4.23 0.52 13.04
CA GLN A 160 -3.80 1.28 11.88
C GLN A 160 -4.60 0.83 10.65
N LEU A 161 -5.39 1.75 10.09
CA LEU A 161 -6.15 1.50 8.87
C LEU A 161 -5.18 1.17 7.72
N ASN A 162 -5.31 -0.05 7.19
CA ASN A 162 -4.62 -0.50 6.00
C ASN A 162 -5.61 -0.52 4.82
N SER A 163 -5.13 -0.33 3.58
CA SER A 163 -5.92 -0.45 2.35
C SER A 163 -6.74 -1.73 2.28
N VAL A 164 -6.16 -2.88 2.66
CA VAL A 164 -6.84 -4.18 2.62
C VAL A 164 -8.01 -4.24 3.60
N VAL A 165 -7.82 -3.79 4.84
CA VAL A 165 -8.87 -3.76 5.87
C VAL A 165 -10.01 -2.83 5.44
N THR A 166 -9.67 -1.72 4.79
CA THR A 166 -10.64 -0.73 4.31
C THR A 166 -11.56 -1.31 3.23
N ILE A 167 -11.02 -2.14 2.32
CA ILE A 167 -11.82 -2.85 1.31
C ILE A 167 -12.82 -3.80 1.98
N PHE A 168 -12.37 -4.59 2.95
CA PHE A 168 -13.27 -5.51 3.66
C PHE A 168 -14.38 -4.79 4.42
N VAL A 169 -14.06 -3.66 5.06
CA VAL A 169 -15.08 -2.80 5.67
C VAL A 169 -16.06 -2.34 4.61
N LEU A 170 -15.59 -1.82 3.47
CA LEU A 170 -16.44 -1.31 2.40
C LEU A 170 -17.42 -2.36 1.86
N ILE A 171 -16.95 -3.59 1.66
CA ILE A 171 -17.78 -4.72 1.25
C ILE A 171 -18.87 -5.01 2.30
N SER A 172 -18.51 -4.98 3.58
CA SER A 172 -19.47 -5.17 4.68
C SER A 172 -20.54 -4.07 4.72
N ILE A 173 -20.17 -2.80 4.44
CA ILE A 173 -21.14 -1.70 4.30
C ILE A 173 -22.09 -1.97 3.12
N GLY A 174 -21.54 -2.37 1.96
CA GLY A 174 -22.32 -2.66 0.76
C GLY A 174 -23.38 -3.72 0.99
N LEU A 175 -23.00 -4.83 1.63
CA LEU A 175 -23.93 -5.90 2.01
C LEU A 175 -25.00 -5.40 3.00
N SER A 176 -24.61 -4.63 4.02
CA SER A 176 -25.56 -4.08 5.00
C SER A 176 -26.61 -3.17 4.37
N VAL A 177 -26.21 -2.34 3.40
CA VAL A 177 -27.12 -1.44 2.67
C VAL A 177 -28.03 -2.22 1.72
N ASP A 178 -27.48 -3.22 1.01
CA ASP A 178 -28.25 -4.09 0.12
C ASP A 178 -29.38 -4.80 0.86
N TYR A 179 -29.09 -5.39 2.02
CA TYR A 179 -30.12 -6.01 2.87
C TYR A 179 -31.18 -5.00 3.33
N SER A 180 -30.77 -3.80 3.72
CA SER A 180 -31.70 -2.76 4.16
C SER A 180 -32.62 -2.30 3.02
N ALA A 181 -32.10 -2.22 1.79
CA ALA A 181 -32.86 -1.88 0.60
C ALA A 181 -33.85 -3.00 0.21
N HIS A 182 -33.40 -4.26 0.22
CA HIS A 182 -34.25 -5.42 -0.08
C HIS A 182 -35.38 -5.58 0.93
N ILE A 183 -35.11 -5.48 2.23
CA ILE A 183 -36.14 -5.53 3.27
C ILE A 183 -37.12 -4.35 3.12
N GLY A 184 -36.61 -3.15 2.85
CA GLY A 184 -37.44 -1.97 2.61
C GLY A 184 -38.36 -2.12 1.40
N HIS A 185 -37.88 -2.77 0.33
CA HIS A 185 -38.66 -3.06 -0.86
C HIS A 185 -39.74 -4.13 -0.61
N SER A 186 -39.38 -5.26 -0.02
CA SER A 186 -40.32 -6.33 0.34
C SER A 186 -41.40 -5.87 1.33
N PHE A 187 -41.05 -5.01 2.30
CA PHE A 187 -42.01 -4.39 3.23
C PHE A 187 -43.07 -3.56 2.50
N ARG A 188 -42.69 -2.90 1.40
CA ARG A 188 -43.59 -2.06 0.63
C ARG A 188 -44.53 -2.88 -0.24
N GLU A 189 -44.03 -3.94 -0.87
CA GLU A 189 -44.84 -4.79 -1.75
C GLU A 189 -45.80 -5.70 -0.96
N ALA A 190 -45.50 -5.96 0.32
CA ALA A 190 -46.38 -6.70 1.19
C ALA A 190 -47.71 -5.94 1.45
N PRO A 191 -48.87 -6.57 1.21
CA PRO A 191 -50.16 -6.02 1.63
C PRO A 191 -50.41 -6.26 3.13
N GLY A 192 -51.07 -5.34 3.82
CA GLY A 192 -51.51 -5.52 5.22
C GLY A 192 -51.13 -4.38 6.16
N THR A 193 -51.24 -4.64 7.47
CA THR A 193 -50.84 -3.70 8.53
C THR A 193 -49.31 -3.61 8.64
N ALA A 194 -48.77 -2.58 9.29
CA ALA A 194 -47.32 -2.40 9.41
C ALA A 194 -46.61 -3.63 10.04
N VAL A 195 -47.25 -4.30 10.99
CA VAL A 195 -46.70 -5.50 11.65
C VAL A 195 -46.73 -6.71 10.71
N ASP A 196 -47.81 -6.90 9.95
CA ASP A 196 -47.92 -8.00 8.97
C ASP A 196 -46.91 -7.84 7.84
N ARG A 197 -46.74 -6.60 7.35
CA ARG A 197 -45.77 -6.29 6.29
C ARG A 197 -44.34 -6.54 6.74
N MET A 198 -44.00 -6.19 7.98
CA MET A 198 -42.67 -6.45 8.53
C MET A 198 -42.41 -7.94 8.71
N THR A 199 -43.39 -8.68 9.23
CA THR A 199 -43.30 -10.13 9.40
C THR A 199 -43.11 -10.83 8.06
N LYS A 200 -43.87 -10.41 7.04
CA LYS A 200 -43.78 -10.99 5.70
C LYS A 200 -42.46 -10.66 5.01
N ALA A 201 -42.02 -9.41 5.08
CA ALA A 201 -40.71 -8.99 4.56
C ALA A 201 -39.57 -9.77 5.23
N MET A 202 -39.56 -9.89 6.57
CA MET A 202 -38.53 -10.68 7.26
C MET A 202 -38.55 -12.17 6.91
N THR A 203 -39.73 -12.73 6.58
CA THR A 203 -39.86 -14.15 6.21
C THR A 203 -39.43 -14.40 4.75
N GLU A 204 -39.65 -13.46 3.85
CA GLU A 204 -39.24 -13.57 2.43
C GLU A 204 -37.77 -13.21 2.24
N THR A 205 -37.28 -12.17 2.92
CA THR A 205 -35.88 -11.72 2.83
C THR A 205 -34.97 -12.42 3.85
N GLY A 206 -35.48 -13.20 4.80
CA GLY A 206 -34.69 -13.87 5.85
C GLY A 206 -33.91 -15.13 5.43
N PRO A 207 -34.47 -16.05 4.63
CA PRO A 207 -33.81 -17.30 4.23
C PRO A 207 -32.48 -17.13 3.46
N PRO A 208 -32.25 -16.08 2.66
CA PRO A 208 -30.95 -15.85 2.00
C PRO A 208 -29.86 -15.25 2.90
N VAL A 209 -30.17 -14.90 4.15
CA VAL A 209 -29.35 -13.99 5.00
C VAL A 209 -28.78 -14.69 6.23
N PHE A 210 -29.23 -15.92 6.52
CA PHE A 210 -28.71 -16.81 7.56
C PHE A 210 -28.11 -18.07 6.92
#